data_AF-D7EBR7-F1
#
_entry.id   AF-D7EBR7-F1
#
_cell.length_a   1.000
_cell.length_b   1.000
_cell.length_c   1.000
_cell.angle_alpha   90.00
_cell.angle_beta   90.00
_cell.angle_gamma   90.00
#
_symmetry.space_group_name_H-M   'P 1'
#
loop_
_entity.id
_entity.type
_entity.pdbx_description
1 polymer ?
#
loop_
_entity_poly.entity_id
_entity_poly.type
_entity_poly.pdbx_seq_one_letter_code
_entity_poly.pdbx_strand_id
1 'polypeptide(L)'
;MKKYLFVVVTILILMTTTSMALNPEDCSQCHPDVYETWNMSNHSGLNESDVGCEVCHSPPEEGYEAHIDNPTEIDPGMNYSAELCGKCHNEPHKPIFDEWDEYSKDDFDTENMASHSEPSDVTEPFVQDSDDCVACKSTEGAVVNLEGADVHDFNEENLPNPSDVEEWRLTCVACHEPHSTGLHVEDEVKLCSNCHNSRGAEPDGETTIARYTQWDIYSNSSYVNGEHPVEIGCVDCHMGAKPFNETTNESAETGHTFDMNVSLVVDSESTNNCSRCHGAELSGVIENQQSRISSRLQDLETKRENAEESLEELNGTQIYQEQQAVFNNALYYMTAVEEDGSLGVHNMEMAISYLNNSEERFDEVINAQPPEEEPGFEAIYSIAGLLLVFYLVRRKYSK
;
A
#
# COMPACT_ATOMS: atom_id res chain seq x y z
N MET A 1 15.96 -65.68 -9.75
CA MET A 1 14.71 -65.22 -10.39
C MET A 1 13.65 -64.73 -9.40
N LYS A 2 13.21 -65.52 -8.40
CA LYS A 2 12.15 -65.08 -7.46
C LYS A 2 12.43 -63.78 -6.65
N LYS A 3 13.69 -63.47 -6.33
CA LYS A 3 14.05 -62.23 -5.61
C LYS A 3 13.95 -60.96 -6.46
N TYR A 4 14.15 -61.04 -7.77
CA TYR A 4 14.05 -59.89 -8.67
C TYR A 4 12.59 -59.60 -9.06
N LEU A 5 11.75 -60.63 -9.12
CA LEU A 5 10.32 -60.47 -9.37
C LEU A 5 9.64 -59.67 -8.23
N PHE A 6 10.04 -59.90 -6.98
CA PHE A 6 9.46 -59.17 -5.84
C PHE A 6 9.84 -57.69 -5.87
N VAL A 7 11.11 -57.35 -6.14
CA VAL A 7 11.57 -55.96 -6.24
C VAL A 7 10.89 -55.21 -7.40
N VAL A 8 10.72 -55.85 -8.57
CA VAL A 8 10.03 -55.23 -9.71
C VAL A 8 8.55 -55.00 -9.41
N VAL A 9 7.88 -55.94 -8.74
CA VAL A 9 6.46 -55.77 -8.35
C VAL A 9 6.30 -54.70 -7.27
N THR A 10 7.20 -54.62 -6.28
CA THR A 10 7.14 -53.56 -5.25
C THR A 10 7.43 -52.17 -5.84
N ILE A 11 8.37 -52.05 -6.79
CA ILE A 11 8.62 -50.78 -7.50
C ILE A 11 7.43 -50.43 -8.42
N LEU A 12 6.81 -51.41 -9.09
CA LEU A 12 5.60 -51.15 -9.87
C LEU A 12 4.42 -50.69 -9.00
N ILE A 13 4.23 -51.30 -7.82
CA ILE A 13 3.14 -50.92 -6.89
C ILE A 13 3.39 -49.52 -6.32
N LEU A 14 4.63 -49.19 -5.96
CA LEU A 14 5.03 -47.85 -5.51
C LEU A 14 4.90 -46.79 -6.62
N MET A 15 4.94 -47.19 -7.90
CA MET A 15 4.69 -46.28 -9.03
C MET A 15 3.22 -46.25 -9.48
N THR A 16 2.36 -47.19 -9.07
CA THR A 16 0.91 -47.16 -9.34
C THR A 16 0.08 -46.54 -8.22
N THR A 17 0.68 -46.26 -7.06
CA THR A 17 0.12 -45.29 -6.10
C THR A 17 0.50 -43.85 -6.48
N THR A 18 0.74 -43.62 -7.77
CA THR A 18 0.75 -42.28 -8.33
C THR A 18 -0.68 -41.78 -8.19
N SER A 19 -0.82 -40.73 -7.39
CA SER A 19 -2.03 -39.96 -7.14
C SER A 19 -2.88 -39.94 -8.40
N MET A 20 -4.08 -40.55 -8.34
CA MET A 20 -5.08 -40.26 -9.35
C MET A 20 -5.36 -38.77 -9.16
N ALA A 21 -4.77 -37.93 -10.02
CA ALA A 21 -5.20 -36.56 -10.15
C ALA A 21 -6.70 -36.65 -10.45
N LEU A 22 -7.51 -36.15 -9.51
CA LEU A 22 -8.95 -36.09 -9.72
C LEU A 22 -9.18 -35.20 -10.92
N ASN A 23 -10.10 -35.61 -11.78
CA ASN A 23 -10.42 -34.83 -12.94
C ASN A 23 -11.23 -33.60 -12.49
N PRO A 24 -10.95 -32.36 -12.97
CA PRO A 24 -11.82 -31.20 -12.72
C PRO A 24 -13.31 -31.46 -12.95
N GLU A 25 -13.67 -32.36 -13.87
CA GLU A 25 -15.05 -32.82 -14.06
C GLU A 25 -15.69 -33.45 -12.82
N ASP A 26 -14.91 -34.11 -11.95
CA ASP A 26 -15.42 -34.69 -10.70
C ASP A 26 -15.85 -33.57 -9.73
N CYS A 27 -15.09 -32.48 -9.66
CA CYS A 27 -15.40 -31.29 -8.85
C CYS A 27 -16.65 -30.56 -9.37
N SER A 28 -16.86 -30.53 -10.70
CA SER A 28 -17.99 -29.86 -11.36
C SER A 28 -19.36 -30.38 -10.92
N GLN A 29 -19.43 -31.61 -10.40
CA GLN A 29 -20.68 -32.22 -9.94
C GLN A 29 -21.23 -31.52 -8.69
N CYS A 30 -20.35 -31.00 -7.84
CA CYS A 30 -20.69 -30.30 -6.61
C CYS A 30 -20.54 -28.78 -6.72
N HIS A 31 -19.59 -28.29 -7.53
CA HIS A 31 -19.28 -26.86 -7.71
C HIS A 31 -19.45 -26.41 -9.17
N PRO A 32 -20.67 -26.48 -9.74
CA PRO A 32 -20.88 -26.22 -11.17
C PRO A 32 -20.55 -24.77 -11.56
N ASP A 33 -20.88 -23.78 -10.72
CA ASP A 33 -20.67 -22.36 -11.02
C ASP A 33 -19.17 -21.98 -11.01
N VAL A 34 -18.43 -22.54 -10.05
CA VAL A 34 -16.96 -22.37 -9.96
C VAL A 34 -16.28 -23.07 -11.12
N TYR A 35 -16.68 -24.32 -11.43
CA TYR A 35 -16.16 -25.05 -12.57
C TYR A 35 -16.44 -24.34 -13.89
N GLU A 36 -17.65 -23.78 -14.09
CA GLU A 36 -17.96 -23.02 -15.30
C GLU A 36 -17.04 -21.81 -15.47
N THR A 37 -16.80 -21.07 -14.38
CA THR A 37 -15.88 -19.92 -14.37
C THR A 37 -14.45 -20.34 -14.69
N TRP A 38 -13.93 -21.36 -13.98
CA TRP A 38 -12.63 -21.96 -14.25
C TRP A 38 -12.53 -22.44 -15.69
N ASN A 39 -13.54 -23.14 -16.19
CA ASN A 39 -13.58 -23.71 -17.53
C ASN A 39 -13.50 -22.65 -18.65
N MET A 40 -13.84 -21.39 -18.36
CA MET A 40 -13.68 -20.26 -19.28
C MET A 40 -12.35 -19.50 -19.13
N SER A 41 -11.58 -19.81 -18.10
CA SER A 41 -10.34 -19.12 -17.76
C SER A 41 -9.14 -19.63 -18.58
N ASN A 42 -7.98 -18.98 -18.43
CA ASN A 42 -6.74 -19.45 -19.03
C ASN A 42 -6.19 -20.73 -18.35
N HIS A 43 -6.73 -21.12 -17.19
CA HIS A 43 -6.29 -22.29 -16.43
C HIS A 43 -6.97 -23.61 -16.84
N SER A 44 -8.14 -23.58 -17.48
CA SER A 44 -8.89 -24.79 -17.86
C SER A 44 -8.46 -25.50 -19.14
N GLY A 45 -7.47 -24.95 -19.84
CA GLY A 45 -6.79 -25.63 -20.94
C GLY A 45 -7.28 -25.29 -22.36
N LEU A 46 -6.30 -24.89 -23.17
CA LEU A 46 -6.16 -25.17 -24.62
C LEU A 46 -4.68 -25.19 -25.06
N ASN A 47 -3.75 -24.79 -24.19
CA ASN A 47 -2.30 -24.82 -24.36
C ASN A 47 -1.67 -25.72 -23.27
N GLU A 48 -0.40 -26.13 -23.41
CA GLU A 48 0.33 -27.21 -22.70
C GLU A 48 0.28 -27.28 -21.15
N SER A 49 -0.47 -26.42 -20.47
CA SER A 49 -0.59 -26.30 -19.01
C SER A 49 -2.05 -26.45 -18.56
N ASP A 50 -2.55 -27.68 -18.54
CA ASP A 50 -3.84 -28.05 -17.95
C ASP A 50 -3.73 -27.94 -16.41
N VAL A 51 -4.32 -26.89 -15.82
CA VAL A 51 -4.23 -26.60 -14.37
C VAL A 51 -5.54 -27.02 -13.71
N GLY A 52 -5.58 -28.27 -13.23
CA GLY A 52 -6.71 -28.80 -12.48
C GLY A 52 -6.87 -28.20 -11.08
N CYS A 53 -8.05 -28.38 -10.48
CA CYS A 53 -8.39 -27.83 -9.16
C CYS A 53 -7.38 -28.24 -8.08
N GLU A 54 -6.87 -29.47 -8.16
CA GLU A 54 -5.93 -30.07 -7.22
C GLU A 54 -4.50 -29.54 -7.31
N VAL A 55 -4.21 -28.72 -8.33
CA VAL A 55 -2.93 -27.98 -8.41
C VAL A 55 -2.93 -26.83 -7.39
N CYS A 56 -4.08 -26.18 -7.22
CA CYS A 56 -4.27 -25.02 -6.37
C CYS A 56 -4.76 -25.42 -4.96
N HIS A 57 -5.76 -26.30 -4.90
CA HIS A 57 -6.28 -26.81 -3.64
C HIS A 57 -5.42 -27.97 -3.16
N SER A 58 -5.13 -28.00 -1.86
CA SER A 58 -4.48 -29.16 -1.25
C SER A 58 -5.54 -30.18 -0.81
N PRO A 59 -5.27 -31.48 -0.94
CA PRO A 59 -6.21 -32.48 -0.43
C PRO A 59 -6.36 -32.31 1.09
N PRO A 60 -7.56 -32.51 1.64
CA PRO A 60 -7.75 -32.69 3.09
C PRO A 60 -6.87 -33.84 3.62
N GLU A 61 -6.67 -33.91 4.93
CA GLU A 61 -5.88 -35.00 5.55
C GLU A 61 -6.42 -36.39 5.18
N GLU A 62 -7.74 -36.53 5.08
CA GLU A 62 -8.47 -37.73 4.69
C GLU A 62 -8.52 -37.97 3.16
N GLY A 63 -8.04 -37.02 2.38
CA GLY A 63 -8.06 -37.02 0.92
C GLY A 63 -9.36 -36.47 0.31
N TYR A 64 -9.32 -36.20 -1.00
CA TYR A 64 -10.44 -35.61 -1.72
C TYR A 64 -11.71 -36.45 -1.74
N GLU A 65 -11.60 -37.79 -1.76
CA GLU A 65 -12.77 -38.68 -1.69
C GLU A 65 -13.60 -38.42 -0.42
N ALA A 66 -12.93 -38.10 0.69
CA ALA A 66 -13.61 -37.78 1.94
C ALA A 66 -14.35 -36.44 1.86
N HIS A 67 -13.77 -35.43 1.20
CA HIS A 67 -14.46 -34.19 0.86
C HIS A 67 -15.66 -34.45 -0.06
N ILE A 68 -15.50 -35.23 -1.13
CA ILE A 68 -16.60 -35.56 -2.05
C ILE A 68 -17.75 -36.26 -1.30
N ASP A 69 -17.43 -37.18 -0.38
CA ASP A 69 -18.42 -37.88 0.44
C ASP A 69 -19.08 -36.97 1.50
N ASN A 70 -18.34 -35.98 2.05
CA ASN A 70 -18.79 -35.10 3.14
C ASN A 70 -18.33 -33.63 2.97
N PRO A 71 -18.81 -32.92 1.93
CA PRO A 71 -18.19 -31.67 1.47
C PRO A 71 -18.33 -30.49 2.44
N THR A 72 -19.31 -30.54 3.36
CA THR A 72 -19.52 -29.51 4.39
C THR A 72 -18.68 -29.71 5.64
N GLU A 73 -18.12 -30.91 5.85
CA GLU A 73 -17.36 -31.24 7.06
C GLU A 73 -15.85 -31.31 6.81
N ILE A 74 -15.46 -31.61 5.57
CA ILE A 74 -14.06 -31.82 5.18
C ILE A 74 -13.76 -30.85 4.05
N ASP A 75 -13.17 -29.69 4.36
CA ASP A 75 -12.88 -28.65 3.38
C ASP A 75 -11.47 -28.84 2.77
N PRO A 76 -11.29 -28.83 1.44
CA PRO A 76 -9.97 -28.69 0.85
C PRO A 76 -9.40 -27.33 1.27
N GLY A 77 -8.30 -27.35 2.02
CA GLY A 77 -7.66 -26.11 2.48
C GLY A 77 -7.39 -25.15 1.31
N MET A 78 -7.77 -23.89 1.50
CA MET A 78 -7.36 -22.79 0.64
C MET A 78 -5.94 -22.39 0.99
N ASN A 79 -5.14 -22.07 -0.03
CA ASN A 79 -3.77 -21.63 0.17
C ASN A 79 -3.59 -20.26 -0.46
N TYR A 80 -3.51 -19.24 0.39
CA TYR A 80 -3.31 -17.85 0.00
C TYR A 80 -1.86 -17.52 -0.35
N SER A 81 -0.92 -18.44 -0.15
CA SER A 81 0.51 -18.16 -0.39
C SER A 81 0.82 -17.97 -1.88
N ALA A 82 1.63 -16.95 -2.17
CA ALA A 82 2.08 -16.64 -3.53
C ALA A 82 2.90 -17.78 -4.16
N GLU A 83 3.58 -18.59 -3.34
CA GLU A 83 4.35 -19.75 -3.77
C GLU A 83 3.47 -20.76 -4.52
N LEU A 84 2.16 -20.79 -4.28
CA LEU A 84 1.22 -21.59 -5.07
C LEU A 84 1.26 -21.23 -6.55
N CYS A 85 1.20 -19.93 -6.85
CA CYS A 85 1.24 -19.37 -8.19
C CYS A 85 2.66 -19.42 -8.76
N GLY A 86 3.66 -19.16 -7.92
CA GLY A 86 5.08 -19.18 -8.27
C GLY A 86 5.59 -20.52 -8.80
N LYS A 87 4.92 -21.65 -8.51
CA LYS A 87 5.23 -22.95 -9.12
C LYS A 87 5.19 -22.93 -10.66
N CYS A 88 4.37 -22.04 -11.22
CA CYS A 88 4.21 -21.91 -12.66
C CYS A 88 4.59 -20.52 -13.17
N HIS A 89 4.56 -19.48 -12.34
CA HIS A 89 4.77 -18.08 -12.74
C HIS A 89 6.12 -17.52 -12.27
N ASN A 90 7.21 -18.29 -12.45
CA ASN A 90 8.57 -17.86 -12.11
C ASN A 90 9.59 -18.06 -13.25
N GLU A 91 9.13 -18.39 -14.45
CA GLU A 91 10.01 -18.66 -15.58
C GLU A 91 10.35 -17.36 -16.34
N PRO A 92 11.45 -17.30 -17.12
CA PRO A 92 11.83 -16.09 -17.85
C PRO A 92 10.74 -15.51 -18.76
N HIS A 93 9.82 -16.33 -19.26
CA HIS A 93 8.67 -15.87 -20.07
C HIS A 93 7.55 -15.23 -19.25
N LYS A 94 7.53 -15.45 -17.93
CA LYS A 94 6.50 -15.02 -16.98
C LYS A 94 7.09 -14.92 -15.56
N PRO A 95 8.06 -14.01 -15.32
CA PRO A 95 8.77 -13.91 -14.04
C PRO A 95 7.95 -13.19 -12.95
N ILE A 96 6.63 -13.34 -12.96
CA ILE A 96 5.69 -12.61 -12.10
C ILE A 96 6.04 -12.81 -10.61
N PHE A 97 6.26 -14.05 -10.19
CA PHE A 97 6.60 -14.37 -8.80
C PHE A 97 7.96 -13.79 -8.40
N ASP A 98 8.97 -13.90 -9.26
CA ASP A 98 10.31 -13.37 -8.99
C ASP A 98 10.33 -11.83 -8.96
N GLU A 99 9.46 -11.19 -9.75
CA GLU A 99 9.24 -9.74 -9.70
C GLU A 99 8.55 -9.34 -8.39
N TRP A 100 7.45 -10.00 -8.02
CA TRP A 100 6.68 -9.75 -6.81
C TRP A 100 7.46 -10.00 -5.52
N ASP A 101 8.26 -11.08 -5.45
CA ASP A 101 8.98 -11.52 -4.25
C ASP A 101 10.26 -10.70 -3.99
N GLU A 102 10.10 -9.37 -3.93
CA GLU A 102 11.20 -8.44 -3.66
C GLU A 102 11.76 -8.61 -2.26
N TYR A 103 10.90 -8.89 -1.28
CA TYR A 103 11.29 -9.06 0.12
C TYR A 103 12.34 -10.18 0.32
N SER A 104 12.33 -11.21 -0.53
CA SER A 104 13.31 -12.30 -0.43
C SER A 104 14.68 -11.97 -1.04
N LYS A 105 14.82 -10.83 -1.74
CA LYS A 105 16.06 -10.41 -2.40
C LYS A 105 17.07 -9.88 -1.38
N ASP A 106 18.34 -10.22 -1.58
CA ASP A 106 19.44 -9.85 -0.67
C ASP A 106 19.64 -8.32 -0.53
N ASP A 107 19.17 -7.55 -1.51
CA ASP A 107 19.26 -6.09 -1.56
C ASP A 107 17.97 -5.37 -1.12
N PHE A 108 16.95 -6.10 -0.66
CA PHE A 108 15.74 -5.49 -0.12
C PHE A 108 16.04 -4.76 1.19
N ASP A 109 15.72 -3.47 1.23
CA ASP A 109 15.93 -2.61 2.40
C ASP A 109 14.59 -2.26 3.04
N THR A 110 14.22 -2.98 4.10
CA THR A 110 12.96 -2.78 4.84
C THR A 110 12.81 -1.38 5.46
N GLU A 111 13.88 -0.58 5.54
CA GLU A 111 13.77 0.80 6.03
C GLU A 111 13.37 1.79 4.93
N ASN A 112 13.66 1.47 3.67
CA ASN A 112 13.54 2.40 2.55
C ASN A 112 12.70 1.87 1.37
N MET A 113 12.30 0.60 1.42
CA MET A 113 11.49 -0.07 0.41
C MET A 113 10.25 -0.65 1.08
N ALA A 114 9.16 -0.70 0.33
CA ALA A 114 7.93 -1.39 0.71
C ALA A 114 7.55 -2.32 -0.44
N SER A 115 7.05 -3.51 -0.12
CA SER A 115 6.61 -4.46 -1.15
C SER A 115 5.39 -5.23 -0.68
N HIS A 116 4.57 -5.66 -1.64
CA HIS A 116 3.46 -6.58 -1.37
C HIS A 116 3.92 -7.97 -0.91
N SER A 117 5.19 -8.34 -1.15
CA SER A 117 5.78 -9.59 -0.66
C SER A 117 6.25 -9.54 0.80
N GLU A 118 6.21 -8.37 1.42
CA GLU A 118 6.63 -8.17 2.80
C GLU A 118 5.57 -8.71 3.78
N PRO A 119 5.95 -9.56 4.74
CA PRO A 119 5.02 -10.06 5.76
C PRO A 119 4.76 -8.98 6.82
N SER A 120 3.59 -8.34 6.73
CA SER A 120 3.24 -7.18 7.56
C SER A 120 3.23 -7.48 9.06
N ASP A 121 2.95 -8.73 9.45
CA ASP A 121 2.96 -9.16 10.85
C ASP A 121 4.37 -9.20 11.47
N VAL A 122 5.40 -9.30 10.63
CA VAL A 122 6.81 -9.30 11.04
C VAL A 122 7.36 -7.88 11.05
N THR A 123 7.09 -7.11 10.00
CA THR A 123 7.72 -5.81 9.78
C THR A 123 6.94 -4.65 10.39
N GLU A 124 5.63 -4.82 10.54
CA GLU A 124 4.72 -3.88 11.19
C GLU A 124 3.89 -4.57 12.29
N PRO A 125 4.48 -5.09 13.39
CA PRO A 125 3.76 -5.96 14.34
C PRO A 125 2.47 -5.38 14.94
N PHE A 126 2.30 -4.05 14.93
CA PHE A 126 1.07 -3.39 15.39
C PHE A 126 -0.16 -3.74 14.54
N VAL A 127 0.00 -4.23 13.29
CA VAL A 127 -1.13 -4.63 12.44
C VAL A 127 -1.91 -5.80 13.03
N GLN A 128 -1.27 -6.63 13.86
CA GLN A 128 -1.91 -7.76 14.55
C GLN A 128 -2.90 -7.31 15.63
N ASP A 129 -2.82 -6.05 16.08
CA ASP A 129 -3.68 -5.46 17.11
C ASP A 129 -4.78 -4.57 16.51
N SER A 130 -4.92 -4.51 15.18
CA SER A 130 -5.84 -3.61 14.48
C SER A 130 -6.69 -4.35 13.45
N ASP A 131 -7.99 -4.44 13.72
CA ASP A 131 -8.96 -5.09 12.83
C ASP A 131 -9.00 -4.42 11.45
N ASP A 132 -8.90 -3.09 11.39
CA ASP A 132 -8.92 -2.32 10.13
C ASP A 132 -7.66 -2.51 9.29
N CYS A 133 -6.50 -2.75 9.91
CA CYS A 133 -5.24 -2.89 9.17
C CYS A 133 -5.25 -4.14 8.29
N VAL A 134 -5.97 -5.17 8.72
CA VAL A 134 -6.12 -6.46 8.01
C VAL A 134 -6.60 -6.22 6.57
N ALA A 135 -7.49 -5.25 6.35
CA ALA A 135 -8.05 -4.93 5.03
C ALA A 135 -7.01 -4.69 3.93
N CYS A 136 -5.83 -4.17 4.28
CA CYS A 136 -4.79 -3.81 3.33
C CYS A 136 -3.43 -4.48 3.62
N LYS A 137 -3.32 -5.20 4.74
CA LYS A 137 -2.05 -5.78 5.23
C LYS A 137 -2.06 -7.31 5.27
N SER A 138 -3.13 -7.95 4.80
CA SER A 138 -3.19 -9.39 4.59
C SER A 138 -3.92 -9.73 3.30
N THR A 139 -3.66 -10.93 2.78
CA THR A 139 -4.33 -11.40 1.55
C THR A 139 -5.82 -11.62 1.79
N GLU A 140 -6.18 -12.25 2.89
CA GLU A 140 -7.58 -12.55 3.25
C GLU A 140 -8.38 -11.26 3.47
N GLY A 141 -7.78 -10.27 4.13
CA GLY A 141 -8.39 -8.97 4.34
C GLY A 141 -8.54 -8.19 3.03
N ALA A 142 -7.52 -8.19 2.18
CA ALA A 142 -7.56 -7.52 0.88
C ALA A 142 -8.67 -8.06 -0.02
N VAL A 143 -8.81 -9.39 -0.14
CA VAL A 143 -9.89 -10.00 -0.95
C VAL A 143 -11.26 -9.51 -0.49
N VAL A 144 -11.52 -9.48 0.82
CA VAL A 144 -12.79 -8.99 1.39
C VAL A 144 -12.95 -7.49 1.19
N ASN A 145 -11.88 -6.72 1.37
CA ASN A 145 -11.89 -5.26 1.21
C ASN A 145 -12.26 -4.84 -0.21
N LEU A 146 -11.78 -5.59 -1.22
CA LEU A 146 -12.08 -5.33 -2.63
C LEU A 146 -13.56 -5.52 -3.00
N GLU A 147 -14.35 -6.23 -2.18
CA GLU A 147 -15.80 -6.35 -2.36
C GLU A 147 -16.56 -5.03 -2.05
N GLY A 148 -15.90 -4.07 -1.39
CA GLY A 148 -16.45 -2.75 -1.06
C GLY A 148 -16.90 -1.97 -2.31
N ALA A 149 -17.87 -1.06 -2.16
CA ALA A 149 -18.51 -0.40 -3.29
C ALA A 149 -17.64 0.69 -3.94
N ASP A 150 -16.89 1.44 -3.12
CA ASP A 150 -16.14 2.64 -3.52
C ASP A 150 -14.74 2.67 -2.89
N VAL A 151 -13.85 3.51 -3.42
CA VAL A 151 -12.55 3.79 -2.81
C VAL A 151 -12.80 4.45 -1.45
N HIS A 152 -12.15 3.95 -0.39
CA HIS A 152 -12.39 4.21 1.05
C HIS A 152 -13.53 3.44 1.72
N ASP A 153 -14.40 2.75 0.99
CA ASP A 153 -15.52 1.98 1.57
C ASP A 153 -15.06 0.57 1.91
N PHE A 154 -14.32 0.46 3.03
CA PHE A 154 -13.77 -0.83 3.46
C PHE A 154 -14.90 -1.72 3.97
N ASN A 155 -14.86 -3.00 3.59
CA ASN A 155 -15.83 -3.99 4.04
C ASN A 155 -15.52 -4.49 5.47
N GLU A 156 -15.41 -3.55 6.42
CA GLU A 156 -14.96 -3.78 7.80
C GLU A 156 -15.76 -4.87 8.52
N GLU A 157 -17.07 -4.96 8.24
CA GLU A 157 -17.97 -5.93 8.88
C GLU A 157 -17.63 -7.38 8.55
N ASN A 158 -16.93 -7.62 7.44
CA ASN A 158 -16.58 -8.96 6.96
C ASN A 158 -15.07 -9.26 7.04
N LEU A 159 -14.25 -8.32 7.51
CA LEU A 159 -12.82 -8.55 7.66
C LEU A 159 -12.55 -9.70 8.66
N PRO A 160 -11.55 -10.56 8.38
CA PRO A 160 -11.14 -11.57 9.34
C PRO A 160 -10.52 -10.90 10.57
N ASN A 161 -10.68 -11.51 11.75
CA ASN A 161 -9.94 -11.03 12.92
C ASN A 161 -8.44 -11.23 12.65
N PRO A 162 -7.56 -10.34 13.13
CA PRO A 162 -6.11 -10.50 13.00
C PRO A 162 -5.59 -11.87 13.44
N SER A 163 -6.18 -12.48 14.48
CA SER A 163 -5.78 -13.81 14.98
C SER A 163 -6.10 -14.97 14.03
N ASP A 164 -6.97 -14.74 13.05
CA ASP A 164 -7.46 -15.73 12.11
C ASP A 164 -6.79 -15.59 10.73
N VAL A 165 -5.94 -14.58 10.54
CA VAL A 165 -5.17 -14.36 9.31
C VAL A 165 -3.99 -15.33 9.21
N GLU A 166 -3.86 -16.01 8.08
CA GLU A 166 -2.79 -16.97 7.81
C GLU A 166 -1.71 -16.39 6.87
N GLU A 167 -2.07 -15.44 6.00
CA GLU A 167 -1.15 -14.83 5.02
C GLU A 167 -1.10 -13.30 5.13
N TRP A 168 -0.09 -12.80 5.86
CA TRP A 168 0.15 -11.37 6.11
C TRP A 168 0.93 -10.64 5.02
N ARG A 169 1.18 -11.29 3.89
CA ARG A 169 1.63 -10.64 2.65
C ARG A 169 0.41 -10.31 1.78
N LEU A 170 0.57 -9.41 0.82
CA LEU A 170 -0.38 -9.21 -0.27
C LEU A 170 0.04 -10.08 -1.46
N THR A 171 -0.50 -11.29 -1.54
CA THR A 171 -0.08 -12.26 -2.56
C THR A 171 -0.85 -12.10 -3.87
N CYS A 172 -0.57 -12.97 -4.83
CA CYS A 172 -1.23 -12.98 -6.13
C CYS A 172 -2.76 -13.00 -6.02
N VAL A 173 -3.30 -13.78 -5.07
CA VAL A 173 -4.75 -13.96 -4.91
C VAL A 173 -5.42 -12.80 -4.19
N ALA A 174 -4.66 -11.85 -3.62
CA ALA A 174 -5.23 -10.60 -3.12
C ALA A 174 -5.81 -9.76 -4.26
N CYS A 175 -5.22 -9.85 -5.46
CA CYS A 175 -5.64 -9.08 -6.63
C CYS A 175 -6.35 -9.93 -7.70
N HIS A 176 -5.92 -11.19 -7.86
CA HIS A 176 -6.42 -12.09 -8.89
C HIS A 176 -7.38 -13.15 -8.36
N GLU A 177 -8.50 -13.33 -9.04
CA GLU A 177 -9.44 -14.42 -8.76
C GLU A 177 -8.95 -15.70 -9.48
N PRO A 178 -8.44 -16.72 -8.76
CA PRO A 178 -7.78 -17.89 -9.36
C PRO A 178 -8.71 -18.73 -10.24
N HIS A 179 -10.03 -18.67 -10.01
CA HIS A 179 -11.00 -19.38 -10.84
C HIS A 179 -11.28 -18.66 -12.16
N SER A 180 -11.26 -17.34 -12.21
CA SER A 180 -11.51 -16.60 -13.45
C SER A 180 -10.23 -16.26 -14.21
N THR A 181 -9.08 -16.30 -13.54
CA THR A 181 -7.80 -15.72 -13.97
C THR A 181 -7.83 -14.21 -14.21
N GLY A 182 -8.95 -13.55 -13.86
CA GLY A 182 -9.11 -12.10 -13.90
C GLY A 182 -8.73 -11.43 -12.59
N LEU A 183 -9.02 -10.15 -12.50
CA LEU A 183 -8.92 -9.37 -11.26
C LEU A 183 -10.19 -9.54 -10.44
N HIS A 184 -10.09 -9.44 -9.11
CA HIS A 184 -11.27 -9.33 -8.24
C HIS A 184 -12.11 -8.09 -8.57
N VAL A 185 -11.46 -7.01 -9.02
CA VAL A 185 -12.08 -5.76 -9.45
C VAL A 185 -11.52 -5.38 -10.82
N GLU A 186 -12.39 -5.26 -11.84
CA GLU A 186 -11.98 -4.90 -13.22
C GLU A 186 -11.46 -3.46 -13.33
N ASP A 187 -11.90 -2.57 -12.43
CA ASP A 187 -11.36 -1.22 -12.33
C ASP A 187 -10.01 -1.27 -11.62
N GLU A 188 -8.94 -1.25 -12.40
CA GLU A 188 -7.54 -1.31 -11.94
C GLU A 188 -7.17 -0.11 -11.06
N VAL A 189 -7.79 1.06 -11.27
CA VAL A 189 -7.59 2.22 -10.41
C VAL A 189 -8.18 1.94 -9.04
N LYS A 190 -9.41 1.41 -8.98
CA LYS A 190 -10.04 0.98 -7.72
C LYS A 190 -9.25 -0.14 -7.03
N LEU A 191 -8.73 -1.11 -7.80
CA LEU A 191 -7.93 -2.22 -7.26
C LEU A 191 -6.74 -1.70 -6.43
N CYS A 192 -5.96 -0.76 -6.97
CA CYS A 192 -4.82 -0.19 -6.26
C CYS A 192 -5.25 0.80 -5.17
N SER A 193 -6.18 1.69 -5.48
CA SER A 193 -6.56 2.79 -4.59
C SER A 193 -7.34 2.33 -3.35
N ASN A 194 -7.93 1.13 -3.36
CA ASN A 194 -8.56 0.55 -2.17
C ASN A 194 -7.58 0.38 -0.99
N CYS A 195 -6.28 0.18 -1.26
CA CYS A 195 -5.27 0.11 -0.21
C CYS A 195 -4.41 1.39 -0.14
N HIS A 196 -4.13 2.01 -1.28
CA HIS A 196 -3.28 3.20 -1.37
C HIS A 196 -4.07 4.50 -1.24
N ASN A 197 -4.71 4.67 -0.08
CA ASN A 197 -5.45 5.89 0.29
C ASN A 197 -5.31 6.21 1.77
N SER A 198 -5.49 7.48 2.16
CA SER A 198 -5.43 7.91 3.56
C SER A 198 -6.75 7.71 4.34
N ARG A 199 -7.74 7.03 3.75
CA ARG A 199 -9.10 6.87 4.28
C ARG A 199 -9.80 8.21 4.56
N GLY A 200 -9.48 9.23 3.76
CA GLY A 200 -10.03 10.58 3.93
C GLY A 200 -9.55 11.27 5.20
N ALA A 201 -8.35 10.95 5.69
CA ALA A 201 -7.73 11.69 6.78
C ALA A 201 -7.58 13.16 6.39
N GLU A 202 -7.83 14.07 7.33
CA GLU A 202 -7.80 15.52 7.11
C GLU A 202 -6.94 16.18 8.21
N PRO A 203 -6.37 17.38 7.96
CA PRO A 203 -5.59 18.10 8.96
C PRO A 203 -6.49 18.65 10.07
N ASP A 204 -6.52 17.95 11.21
CA ASP A 204 -7.36 18.23 12.37
C ASP A 204 -6.61 18.89 13.55
N GLY A 205 -5.31 19.09 13.41
CA GLY A 205 -4.41 19.61 14.44
C GLY A 205 -3.84 18.55 15.37
N GLU A 206 -4.22 17.28 15.24
CA GLU A 206 -3.68 16.16 16.02
C GLU A 206 -2.90 15.18 15.13
N THR A 207 -3.41 14.91 13.92
CA THR A 207 -2.80 14.02 12.94
C THR A 207 -1.55 14.66 12.35
N THR A 208 -0.39 14.03 12.52
CA THR A 208 0.90 14.54 12.03
C THR A 208 1.40 13.83 10.78
N ILE A 209 0.89 12.63 10.49
CA ILE A 209 1.33 11.80 9.35
C ILE A 209 0.10 11.42 8.53
N ALA A 210 0.07 11.85 7.28
CA ALA A 210 -0.92 11.41 6.30
C ALA A 210 -0.36 10.23 5.50
N ARG A 211 -0.73 9.00 5.87
CA ARG A 211 -0.18 7.77 5.27
C ARG A 211 -0.86 7.41 3.95
N TYR A 212 -0.09 6.85 3.04
CA TYR A 212 -0.57 6.21 1.80
C TYR A 212 -1.53 7.11 0.99
N THR A 213 -1.16 8.37 0.80
CA THR A 213 -1.98 9.42 0.18
C THR A 213 -2.05 9.35 -1.35
N GLN A 214 -1.62 8.26 -1.97
CA GLN A 214 -1.51 8.16 -3.43
C GLN A 214 -2.84 8.44 -4.11
N TRP A 215 -3.93 7.79 -3.68
CA TRP A 215 -5.27 8.04 -4.23
C TRP A 215 -5.76 9.47 -3.99
N ASP A 216 -5.53 10.01 -2.80
CA ASP A 216 -6.01 11.35 -2.43
C ASP A 216 -5.39 12.44 -3.33
N ILE A 217 -4.11 12.25 -3.69
CA ILE A 217 -3.38 13.15 -4.59
C ILE A 217 -3.70 12.86 -6.06
N TYR A 218 -3.75 11.59 -6.45
CA TYR A 218 -4.00 11.15 -7.83
C TYR A 218 -5.43 11.43 -8.32
N SER A 219 -6.45 11.23 -7.49
CA SER A 219 -7.88 11.28 -7.88
C SER A 219 -8.34 12.65 -8.40
N ASN A 220 -7.58 13.71 -8.10
CA ASN A 220 -7.82 15.07 -8.61
C ASN A 220 -6.82 15.50 -9.68
N SER A 221 -6.03 14.58 -10.23
CA SER A 221 -4.99 14.88 -11.21
C SER A 221 -5.52 15.09 -12.62
N SER A 222 -4.64 15.61 -13.48
CA SER A 222 -4.90 15.72 -14.93
C SER A 222 -5.16 14.37 -15.61
N TYR A 223 -4.73 13.26 -14.99
CA TYR A 223 -4.85 11.91 -15.55
C TYR A 223 -6.29 11.38 -15.53
N VAL A 224 -7.13 11.89 -14.63
CA VAL A 224 -8.51 11.40 -14.43
C VAL A 224 -9.57 12.49 -14.65
N ASN A 225 -9.18 13.77 -14.64
CA ASN A 225 -10.12 14.88 -14.82
C ASN A 225 -10.39 15.24 -16.31
N GLY A 226 -9.77 14.52 -17.25
CA GLY A 226 -9.92 14.72 -18.70
C GLY A 226 -9.03 15.81 -19.31
N GLU A 227 -8.11 16.41 -18.56
CA GLU A 227 -7.09 17.32 -19.11
C GLU A 227 -6.02 16.56 -19.90
N HIS A 228 -5.61 15.39 -19.43
CA HIS A 228 -4.77 14.49 -20.21
C HIS A 228 -5.59 13.85 -21.35
N PRO A 229 -5.06 13.75 -22.58
CA PRO A 229 -5.83 13.24 -23.74
C PRO A 229 -6.31 11.79 -23.62
N VAL A 230 -5.71 11.03 -22.72
CA VAL A 230 -6.10 9.66 -22.36
C VAL A 230 -6.16 9.57 -20.84
N GLU A 231 -7.09 8.80 -20.33
CA GLU A 231 -7.10 8.43 -18.91
C GLU A 231 -5.89 7.53 -18.64
N ILE A 232 -5.16 7.80 -17.56
CA ILE A 232 -3.98 7.04 -17.14
C ILE A 232 -4.26 6.49 -15.75
N GLY A 233 -4.32 5.17 -15.61
CA GLY A 233 -4.48 4.45 -14.34
C GLY A 233 -3.15 4.16 -13.64
N CYS A 234 -3.23 3.55 -12.45
CA CYS A 234 -2.05 3.19 -11.66
C CYS A 234 -1.14 2.21 -12.43
N VAL A 235 -1.75 1.17 -13.02
CA VAL A 235 -1.02 0.09 -13.70
C VAL A 235 -0.33 0.54 -14.99
N ASP A 236 -0.76 1.64 -15.61
CA ASP A 236 -0.11 2.18 -16.80
C ASP A 236 1.33 2.64 -16.49
N CYS A 237 1.57 3.20 -15.31
CA CYS A 237 2.92 3.61 -14.91
C CYS A 237 3.66 2.52 -14.14
N HIS A 238 2.96 1.84 -13.23
CA HIS A 238 3.54 0.93 -12.25
C HIS A 238 3.68 -0.51 -12.75
N MET A 239 2.86 -0.92 -13.71
CA MET A 239 2.87 -2.28 -14.28
C MET A 239 3.21 -2.28 -15.77
N GLY A 240 4.13 -1.39 -16.17
CA GLY A 240 4.71 -1.43 -17.52
C GLY A 240 5.34 -2.80 -17.77
N ALA A 241 4.99 -3.43 -18.88
CA ALA A 241 5.42 -4.79 -19.20
C ALA A 241 6.08 -4.89 -20.57
N LYS A 242 7.02 -5.82 -20.70
CA LYS A 242 7.73 -6.16 -21.93
C LYS A 242 7.74 -7.67 -22.13
N PRO A 243 7.38 -8.18 -23.31
CA PRO A 243 7.40 -9.63 -23.55
C PRO A 243 8.83 -10.17 -23.58
N PHE A 244 8.97 -11.47 -23.35
CA PHE A 244 10.24 -12.18 -23.50
C PHE A 244 10.84 -11.98 -24.88
N ASN A 245 12.14 -11.68 -24.93
CA ASN A 245 12.83 -11.48 -26.20
C ASN A 245 13.55 -12.77 -26.63
N GLU A 246 12.93 -13.53 -27.52
CA GLU A 246 13.48 -14.77 -28.07
C GLU A 246 14.83 -14.60 -28.79
N THR A 247 15.16 -13.40 -29.27
CA THR A 247 16.41 -13.16 -30.03
C THR A 247 17.59 -12.91 -29.10
N THR A 248 17.38 -12.13 -28.03
CA THR A 248 18.42 -11.78 -27.06
C THR A 248 18.42 -12.72 -25.85
N ASN A 249 17.36 -13.53 -25.69
CA ASN A 249 17.08 -14.35 -24.51
C ASN A 249 17.00 -13.49 -23.23
N GLU A 250 16.48 -12.27 -23.35
CA GLU A 250 16.13 -11.41 -22.22
C GLU A 250 14.76 -11.83 -21.68
N SER A 251 14.67 -11.95 -20.35
CA SER A 251 13.41 -12.26 -19.66
C SER A 251 12.32 -11.25 -20.01
N ALA A 252 11.06 -11.68 -19.92
CA ALA A 252 9.95 -10.75 -19.89
C ALA A 252 10.07 -9.82 -18.66
N GLU A 253 9.45 -8.66 -18.74
CA GLU A 253 9.18 -7.78 -17.59
C GLU A 253 7.66 -7.69 -17.48
N THR A 254 7.08 -7.96 -16.32
CA THR A 254 5.60 -8.02 -16.15
C THR A 254 5.05 -6.88 -15.31
N GLY A 255 5.92 -6.09 -14.69
CA GLY A 255 5.54 -4.95 -13.87
C GLY A 255 5.02 -5.33 -12.48
N HIS A 256 5.21 -6.58 -12.04
CA HIS A 256 4.77 -7.04 -10.72
C HIS A 256 5.75 -6.71 -9.59
N THR A 257 6.80 -5.94 -9.88
CA THR A 257 7.51 -5.17 -8.85
C THR A 257 6.67 -3.99 -8.36
N PHE A 258 5.68 -3.55 -9.16
CA PHE A 258 4.86 -2.34 -8.95
C PHE A 258 5.65 -1.03 -8.88
N ASP A 259 6.98 -1.07 -8.80
CA ASP A 259 7.85 0.09 -8.96
C ASP A 259 7.74 0.71 -10.35
N MET A 260 7.61 2.04 -10.40
CA MET A 260 7.62 2.77 -11.65
C MET A 260 9.02 2.70 -12.30
N ASN A 261 9.17 1.80 -13.27
CA ASN A 261 10.36 1.77 -14.11
C ASN A 261 10.22 2.77 -15.27
N VAL A 262 10.80 3.97 -15.10
CA VAL A 262 10.79 5.02 -16.12
C VAL A 262 11.28 4.53 -17.48
N SER A 263 12.24 3.60 -17.52
CA SER A 263 12.75 3.03 -18.78
C SER A 263 11.66 2.25 -19.52
N LEU A 264 10.82 1.50 -18.80
CA LEU A 264 9.66 0.81 -19.38
C LEU A 264 8.55 1.78 -19.78
N VAL A 265 8.30 2.83 -18.98
CA VAL A 265 7.31 3.88 -19.32
C VAL A 265 7.64 4.58 -20.63
N VAL A 266 8.92 4.78 -20.94
CA VAL A 266 9.35 5.42 -22.20
C VAL A 266 9.70 4.43 -23.31
N ASP A 267 9.64 3.11 -23.06
CA ASP A 267 9.91 2.10 -24.09
C ASP A 267 8.75 2.07 -25.10
N SER A 268 9.09 2.03 -26.39
CA SER A 268 8.14 1.84 -27.49
C SER A 268 7.55 0.43 -27.56
N GLU A 269 8.21 -0.54 -26.95
CA GLU A 269 7.81 -1.95 -26.90
C GLU A 269 7.03 -2.28 -25.62
N SER A 270 6.98 -1.36 -24.65
CA SER A 270 6.22 -1.53 -23.42
C SER A 270 4.70 -1.45 -23.66
N THR A 271 3.94 -2.13 -22.81
CA THR A 271 2.48 -2.16 -22.83
C THR A 271 1.82 -0.80 -22.56
N ASN A 272 2.47 0.10 -21.82
CA ASN A 272 1.86 1.34 -21.30
C ASN A 272 1.72 2.51 -22.29
N ASN A 273 2.17 2.35 -23.55
CA ASN A 273 1.89 3.25 -24.67
C ASN A 273 2.30 4.74 -24.50
N CYS A 274 2.86 5.18 -23.38
CA CYS A 274 3.24 6.58 -23.10
C CYS A 274 4.22 7.12 -24.15
N SER A 275 5.17 6.27 -24.55
CA SER A 275 6.17 6.54 -25.59
C SER A 275 5.57 6.89 -26.95
N ARG A 276 4.32 6.49 -27.25
CA ARG A 276 3.62 6.84 -28.50
C ARG A 276 3.28 8.32 -28.58
N CYS A 277 3.07 8.97 -27.44
CA CYS A 277 2.68 10.38 -27.36
C CYS A 277 3.84 11.27 -26.92
N HIS A 278 4.62 10.84 -25.92
CA HIS A 278 5.66 11.67 -25.29
C HIS A 278 7.08 11.37 -25.81
N GLY A 279 7.32 10.18 -26.38
CA GLY A 279 8.64 9.74 -26.79
C GLY A 279 9.68 9.76 -25.66
N ALA A 280 10.96 9.92 -26.02
CA ALA A 280 12.06 9.88 -25.06
C ALA A 280 12.19 11.13 -24.17
N GLU A 281 11.43 12.20 -24.42
CA GLU A 281 11.48 13.42 -23.61
C GLU A 281 10.78 13.25 -22.24
N LEU A 282 9.90 12.25 -22.12
CA LEU A 282 9.10 12.02 -20.91
C LEU A 282 9.96 11.77 -19.67
N SER A 283 11.07 11.04 -19.78
CA SER A 283 11.96 10.78 -18.64
C SER A 283 12.50 12.07 -18.05
N GLY A 284 12.96 13.00 -18.90
CA GLY A 284 13.44 14.30 -18.45
C GLY A 284 12.35 15.18 -17.83
N VAL A 285 11.09 15.01 -18.24
CA VAL A 285 9.95 15.69 -17.60
C VAL A 285 9.71 15.13 -16.20
N ILE A 286 9.66 13.80 -16.06
CA ILE A 286 9.49 13.12 -14.77
C ILE A 286 10.61 13.52 -13.81
N GLU A 287 11.88 13.40 -14.22
CA GLU A 287 13.04 13.78 -13.41
C GLU A 287 12.99 15.24 -12.97
N ASN A 288 12.59 16.15 -13.86
CA ASN A 288 12.49 17.58 -13.54
C ASN A 288 11.38 17.86 -12.49
N GLN A 289 10.24 17.18 -12.63
CA GLN A 289 9.13 17.28 -11.69
C GLN A 289 9.55 16.78 -10.30
N GLN A 290 10.10 15.57 -10.22
CA GLN A 290 10.54 14.95 -8.98
C GLN A 290 11.64 15.77 -8.30
N SER A 291 12.62 16.28 -9.05
CA SER A 291 13.68 17.14 -8.52
C SER A 291 13.13 18.43 -7.89
N ARG A 292 12.10 19.03 -8.49
CA ARG A 292 11.47 20.25 -7.95
C ARG A 292 10.77 19.99 -6.62
N ILE A 293 10.05 18.88 -6.50
CA ILE A 293 9.38 18.52 -5.24
C ILE A 293 10.39 18.15 -4.17
N SER A 294 11.37 17.30 -4.51
CA SER A 294 12.44 16.90 -3.59
C SER A 294 13.20 18.10 -3.01
N SER A 295 13.55 19.08 -3.85
CA SER A 295 14.21 20.31 -3.39
C SER A 295 13.37 21.08 -2.37
N ARG A 296 12.04 21.14 -2.55
CA ARG A 296 11.17 21.84 -1.61
C ARG A 296 10.96 21.09 -0.30
N LEU A 297 10.90 19.76 -0.34
CA LEU A 297 10.87 18.95 0.89
C LEU A 297 12.13 19.20 1.72
N GLN A 298 13.30 19.28 1.09
CA GLN A 298 14.56 19.61 1.78
C GLN A 298 14.54 21.03 2.39
N ASP A 299 14.01 22.02 1.68
CA ASP A 299 13.86 23.39 2.21
C ASP A 299 12.88 23.43 3.39
N LEU A 300 11.79 22.66 3.32
CA LEU A 300 10.79 22.54 4.38
C LEU A 300 11.31 21.83 5.62
N GLU A 301 12.21 20.87 5.48
CA GLU A 301 12.83 20.20 6.62
C GLU A 301 13.55 21.20 7.55
N THR A 302 14.29 22.14 6.95
CA THR A 302 14.92 23.23 7.72
C THR A 302 13.88 24.11 8.42
N LYS A 303 12.73 24.38 7.78
CA LYS A 303 11.65 25.16 8.40
C LYS A 303 10.96 24.38 9.52
N ARG A 304 10.75 23.08 9.35
CA ARG A 304 10.19 22.18 10.36
C ARG A 304 11.04 22.21 11.63
N GLU A 305 12.36 22.07 11.51
CA GLU A 305 13.29 22.15 12.65
C GLU A 305 13.18 23.50 13.39
N ASN A 306 13.19 24.63 12.67
CA ASN A 306 13.04 25.96 13.28
C ASN A 306 11.67 26.14 13.96
N ALA A 307 10.61 25.60 13.37
CA ALA A 307 9.26 25.65 13.94
C ALA A 307 9.16 24.77 15.19
N GLU A 308 9.82 23.61 15.23
CA GLU A 308 9.89 22.75 16.40
C GLU A 308 10.61 23.45 17.57
N GLU A 309 11.75 24.08 17.32
CA GLU A 309 12.46 24.89 18.32
C GLU A 309 11.57 26.03 18.87
N SER A 310 10.89 26.75 17.97
CA SER A 310 9.98 27.85 18.35
C SER A 310 8.79 27.35 19.17
N LEU A 311 8.24 26.18 18.83
CA LEU A 311 7.15 25.56 19.57
C LEU A 311 7.58 25.14 20.99
N GLU A 312 8.82 24.68 21.16
CA GLU A 312 9.39 24.35 22.48
C GLU A 312 9.48 25.60 23.38
N GLU A 313 9.85 26.76 22.82
CA GLU A 313 9.88 28.04 23.56
C GLU A 313 8.51 28.49 24.06
N LEU A 314 7.44 28.07 23.37
CA LEU A 314 6.05 28.36 23.77
C LEU A 314 5.53 27.42 24.87
N ASN A 315 6.27 26.37 25.24
CA ASN A 315 5.78 25.37 26.20
C ASN A 315 5.40 26.01 27.55
N GLY A 316 4.18 25.72 28.00
CA GLY A 316 3.59 26.29 29.23
C GLY A 316 2.93 27.66 29.06
N THR A 317 2.98 28.26 27.87
CA THR A 317 2.21 29.47 27.54
C THR A 317 0.75 29.14 27.21
N GLN A 318 -0.11 30.17 27.15
CA GLN A 318 -1.52 30.00 26.80
C GLN A 318 -1.76 29.65 25.32
N ILE A 319 -0.80 29.95 24.44
CA ILE A 319 -0.93 29.74 22.99
C ILE A 319 -0.30 28.43 22.52
N TYR A 320 0.40 27.70 23.39
CA TYR A 320 1.13 26.49 23.03
C TYR A 320 0.26 25.44 22.32
N GLN A 321 -0.93 25.16 22.86
CA GLN A 321 -1.82 24.14 22.30
C GLN A 321 -2.34 24.52 20.90
N GLU A 322 -2.63 25.79 20.67
CA GLU A 322 -3.03 26.30 19.36
C GLU A 322 -1.88 26.17 18.35
N GLN A 323 -0.66 26.57 18.74
CA GLN A 323 0.51 26.49 17.87
C GLN A 323 0.97 25.05 17.64
N GLN A 324 0.77 24.15 18.60
CA GLN A 324 0.99 22.72 18.40
C GLN A 324 0.05 22.15 17.33
N ALA A 325 -1.22 22.55 17.33
CA ALA A 325 -2.16 22.15 16.28
C ALA A 325 -1.77 22.69 14.90
N VAL A 326 -1.28 23.94 14.82
CA VAL A 326 -0.74 24.51 13.58
C VAL A 326 0.48 23.73 13.08
N PHE A 327 1.42 23.41 13.98
CA PHE A 327 2.59 22.60 13.67
C PHE A 327 2.22 21.19 13.18
N ASN A 328 1.29 20.52 13.86
CA ASN A 328 0.81 19.19 13.45
C ASN A 328 0.17 19.22 12.06
N ASN A 329 -0.63 20.24 11.75
CA ASN A 329 -1.18 20.43 10.42
C ASN A 329 -0.09 20.69 9.36
N ALA A 330 0.98 21.40 9.73
CA ALA A 330 2.12 21.60 8.83
C ALA A 330 2.80 20.25 8.47
N LEU A 331 2.99 19.39 9.48
CA LEU A 331 3.51 18.03 9.30
C LEU A 331 2.57 17.18 8.45
N TYR A 332 1.25 17.21 8.69
CA TYR A 332 0.28 16.49 7.88
C TYR A 332 0.44 16.80 6.38
N TYR A 333 0.52 18.09 6.00
CA TYR A 333 0.65 18.46 4.59
C TYR A 333 2.01 18.07 3.98
N MET A 334 3.09 18.18 4.75
CA MET A 334 4.43 17.77 4.30
C MET A 334 4.47 16.26 4.09
N THR A 335 4.08 15.51 5.11
CA THR A 335 4.08 14.03 5.09
C THR A 335 3.13 13.49 4.04
N ALA A 336 2.00 14.14 3.76
CA ALA A 336 1.12 13.74 2.66
C ALA A 336 1.81 13.72 1.29
N VAL A 337 2.82 14.56 1.05
CA VAL A 337 3.60 14.55 -0.20
C VAL A 337 4.76 13.56 -0.13
N GLU A 338 5.32 13.32 1.06
CA GLU A 338 6.36 12.32 1.29
C GLU A 338 5.82 10.90 1.13
N GLU A 339 4.67 10.61 1.76
CA GLU A 339 3.98 9.32 1.79
C GLU A 339 3.29 8.98 0.46
N ASP A 340 2.98 9.98 -0.37
CA ASP A 340 2.61 9.77 -1.79
C ASP A 340 3.77 9.17 -2.58
N GLY A 341 5.01 9.53 -2.24
CA GLY A 341 6.24 8.98 -2.81
C GLY A 341 6.51 9.33 -4.29
N SER A 342 5.50 9.79 -5.04
CA SER A 342 5.63 10.08 -6.48
C SER A 342 6.47 11.33 -6.77
N LEU A 343 6.72 12.15 -5.74
CA LEU A 343 7.36 13.45 -5.83
C LEU A 343 6.66 14.36 -6.87
N GLY A 344 5.33 14.34 -6.84
CA GLY A 344 4.46 15.18 -7.67
C GLY A 344 4.16 14.65 -9.06
N VAL A 345 4.58 13.42 -9.40
CA VAL A 345 4.22 12.78 -10.67
C VAL A 345 2.73 12.45 -10.69
N HIS A 346 2.14 12.03 -9.57
CA HIS A 346 0.70 11.79 -9.46
C HIS A 346 -0.10 13.09 -9.64
N ASN A 347 0.28 14.18 -8.98
CA ASN A 347 -0.36 15.48 -9.13
C ASN A 347 0.55 16.64 -8.67
N MET A 348 1.26 17.24 -9.62
CA MET A 348 2.22 18.32 -9.34
C MET A 348 1.57 19.55 -8.71
N GLU A 349 0.36 19.93 -9.15
CA GLU A 349 -0.35 21.10 -8.62
C GLU A 349 -0.74 20.89 -7.16
N MET A 350 -1.31 19.72 -6.85
CA MET A 350 -1.70 19.37 -5.49
C MET A 350 -0.50 19.23 -4.56
N ALA A 351 0.58 18.56 -4.99
CA ALA A 351 1.83 18.49 -4.25
C ALA A 351 2.40 19.91 -3.97
N ILE A 352 2.34 20.82 -4.94
CA ILE A 352 2.69 22.24 -4.71
C ILE A 352 1.79 22.91 -3.67
N SER A 353 0.48 22.71 -3.76
CA SER A 353 -0.45 23.29 -2.81
C SER A 353 -0.18 22.80 -1.39
N TYR A 354 0.06 21.50 -1.20
CA TYR A 354 0.32 20.91 0.11
C TYR A 354 1.61 21.44 0.72
N LEU A 355 2.71 21.46 -0.05
CA LEU A 355 3.98 22.00 0.45
C LEU A 355 3.89 23.50 0.78
N ASN A 356 3.12 24.28 0.03
CA ASN A 356 2.88 25.69 0.38
C ASN A 356 2.08 25.83 1.69
N ASN A 357 1.05 24.99 1.89
CA ASN A 357 0.25 24.98 3.12
C ASN A 357 1.09 24.58 4.35
N SER A 358 2.03 23.65 4.16
CA SER A 358 3.00 23.26 5.17
C SER A 358 3.94 24.41 5.52
N GLU A 359 4.52 25.06 4.49
CA GLU A 359 5.41 26.22 4.67
C GLU A 359 4.74 27.34 5.47
N GLU A 360 3.52 27.73 5.08
CA GLU A 360 2.77 28.81 5.74
C GLU A 360 2.55 28.53 7.23
N ARG A 361 2.28 27.28 7.60
CA ARG A 361 2.02 26.87 8.98
C ARG A 361 3.29 26.78 9.81
N PHE A 362 4.39 26.28 9.24
CA PHE A 362 5.69 26.36 9.93
C PHE A 362 6.10 27.81 10.17
N ASP A 363 5.94 28.68 9.17
CA ASP A 363 6.22 30.11 9.33
C ASP A 363 5.31 30.77 10.39
N GLU A 364 4.04 30.35 10.50
CA GLU A 364 3.15 30.80 11.58
C GLU A 364 3.71 30.46 12.97
N VAL A 365 4.12 29.20 13.17
CA VAL A 365 4.70 28.74 14.45
C VAL A 365 6.01 29.45 14.77
N ILE A 366 6.89 29.64 13.78
CA ILE A 366 8.17 30.37 13.94
C ILE A 366 7.95 31.82 14.37
N ASN A 367 6.91 32.47 13.83
CA ASN A 367 6.61 33.87 14.12
C ASN A 367 5.73 34.06 15.36
N ALA A 368 5.18 32.99 15.93
CA ALA A 368 4.43 33.06 17.16
C ALA A 368 5.33 33.53 18.31
N GLN A 369 4.78 34.40 19.16
CA GLN A 369 5.50 34.95 20.31
C GLN A 369 4.68 34.67 21.55
N PRO A 370 5.31 34.35 22.69
CA PRO A 370 4.59 34.27 23.95
C PRO A 370 3.88 35.61 24.18
N PRO A 371 2.66 35.62 24.73
CA PRO A 371 2.00 36.86 25.08
C PRO A 371 2.97 37.68 25.94
N GLU A 372 3.19 38.95 25.57
CA GLU A 372 4.00 39.85 26.40
C GLU A 372 3.47 39.72 27.83
N GLU A 373 4.35 39.42 28.80
CA GLU A 373 3.97 39.41 30.20
C GLU A 373 3.39 40.79 30.51
N GLU A 374 2.06 40.93 30.46
CA GLU A 374 1.41 42.14 30.95
C GLU A 374 1.95 42.32 32.37
N PRO A 375 2.50 43.50 32.70
CA PRO A 375 3.22 43.70 33.95
C PRO A 375 2.36 43.16 35.07
N GLY A 376 2.76 42.01 35.61
CA GLY A 376 1.84 41.15 36.34
C GLY A 376 1.12 41.94 37.40
N PHE A 377 -0.06 41.49 37.83
CA PHE A 377 -0.74 42.11 38.97
C PHE A 377 0.21 42.36 40.16
N GLU A 378 1.31 41.58 40.30
CA GLU A 378 2.50 41.85 41.13
C GLU A 378 3.07 43.29 41.00
N ALA A 379 3.31 43.81 39.80
CA ALA A 379 3.75 45.19 39.57
C ALA A 379 2.66 46.20 39.96
N ILE A 380 1.39 45.89 39.66
CA ILE A 380 0.24 46.71 40.09
C ILE A 380 0.11 46.70 41.61
N TYR A 381 0.29 45.56 42.27
CA TYR A 381 0.25 45.39 43.73
C TYR A 381 1.48 46.03 44.39
N SER A 382 2.63 46.01 43.74
CA SER A 382 3.85 46.69 44.20
C SER A 382 3.68 48.21 44.13
N ILE A 383 3.11 48.73 43.04
CA ILE A 383 2.80 50.16 42.89
C ILE A 383 1.68 50.56 43.86
N ALA A 384 0.59 49.79 43.93
CA ALA A 384 -0.51 50.04 44.86
C ALA A 384 -0.04 49.96 46.33
N GLY A 385 0.83 49.00 46.65
CA GLY A 385 1.46 48.85 47.95
C GLY A 385 2.37 50.03 48.29
N LEU A 386 3.20 50.48 47.35
CA LEU A 386 4.04 51.68 47.51
C LEU A 386 3.19 52.94 47.71
N LEU A 387 2.11 53.12 46.93
CA LEU A 387 1.17 54.23 47.06
C LEU A 387 0.45 54.21 48.42
N LEU A 388 0.05 53.02 48.90
CA LEU A 388 -0.55 52.84 50.22
C LEU A 388 0.43 53.24 51.34
N VAL A 389 1.69 52.79 51.25
CA VAL A 389 2.76 53.16 52.20
C VAL A 389 2.97 54.68 52.20
N PHE A 390 3.06 55.30 51.02
CA PHE A 390 3.23 56.74 50.89
C PHE A 390 2.06 57.53 51.51
N TYR A 391 0.83 57.07 51.27
CA TYR A 391 -0.38 57.64 51.86
C TYR A 391 -0.38 57.56 53.39
N LEU A 392 -0.01 56.40 53.95
CA LEU A 392 0.09 56.18 55.39
C LEU A 392 1.18 57.04 56.04
N VAL A 393 2.35 57.17 55.40
CA VAL A 393 3.44 58.04 55.86
C VAL A 393 2.99 59.51 55.86
N ARG A 394 2.43 60.00 54.75
CA ARG A 394 1.94 61.39 54.66
C ARG A 394 0.89 61.72 55.72
N ARG A 395 -0.03 60.80 56.01
CA ARG A 395 -1.06 60.96 57.05
C ARG A 395 -0.46 61.03 58.46
N LYS A 396 0.65 60.34 58.73
CA LYS A 396 1.35 60.37 60.02
C LYS A 396 2.06 61.70 60.28
N TYR A 397 2.60 62.34 59.24
CA TYR A 397 3.32 63.62 59.35
C TYR A 397 2.46 64.88 59.16
N SER A 398 1.18 64.73 58.80
CA SER A 398 0.24 65.86 58.65
C SER A 398 -0.61 66.13 59.91
N LYS A 399 -0.28 65.50 61.04
CA LYS A 399 -0.78 65.80 62.38
C LYS A 399 0.38 66.30 63.22
#